data_AF-H7FVS9-F1
#
_entry.id   AF-H7FVS9-F1
#
_cell.length_a   1.000
_cell.length_b   1.000
_cell.length_c   1.000
_cell.angle_alpha   90.00
_cell.angle_beta   90.00
_cell.angle_gamma   90.00
#
_symmetry.space_group_name_H-M   'P 1'
#
loop_
_entity.id
_entity.type
_entity.pdbx_description
1 polymer ?
#
loop_
_entity_poly.entity_id
_entity_poly.type
_entity_poly.pdbx_seq_one_letter_code
_entity_poly.pdbx_strand_id
1 'polypeptide(L)' 'MENKLNKKGRITPTQTMNILNSGGIHVTVEEAKAILEFMKKIANIAVSKYLQT' A
#
# COMPACT_ATOMS: atom_id res chain seq x y z
N MET A 1 -15.18 3.40 11.25
CA MET A 1 -13.89 2.78 10.85
C MET A 1 -12.81 3.82 11.05
N GLU A 2 -11.93 3.63 12.02
CA GLU A 2 -10.87 4.59 12.34
C GLU A 2 -9.95 4.84 11.14
N ASN A 3 -9.56 6.10 10.94
CA ASN A 3 -8.81 6.55 9.79
C ASN A 3 -7.35 6.04 9.87
N LYS A 4 -7.12 4.84 9.33
CA LYS A 4 -5.82 4.13 9.31
C LYS A 4 -4.87 4.70 8.24
N LEU A 5 -4.67 6.01 8.20
CA LEU A 5 -3.71 6.68 7.32
C LEU A 5 -2.76 7.56 8.14
N ASN A 6 -1.51 7.72 7.69
CA ASN A 6 -0.62 8.67 8.35
C ASN A 6 -1.14 10.12 8.20
N LYS A 7 -0.49 11.10 8.85
CA LYS A 7 -0.86 12.54 8.78
C LYS A 7 -0.95 13.13 7.36
N LYS A 8 -0.47 12.40 6.33
CA LYS A 8 -0.52 12.75 4.91
C LYS A 8 -1.49 11.89 4.10
N GLY A 9 -2.38 11.14 4.73
CA GLY A 9 -3.34 10.27 4.02
C GLY A 9 -2.70 9.05 3.34
N ARG A 10 -1.48 8.64 3.74
CA ARG A 10 -0.77 7.50 3.11
C ARG A 10 -0.79 6.26 3.99
N ILE A 11 -0.94 5.11 3.34
CA ILE A 11 -0.78 3.78 3.95
C ILE A 11 0.71 3.57 4.29
N THR A 12 0.99 3.12 5.52
CA THR A 12 2.33 2.77 6.02
C THR A 12 2.60 1.26 5.88
N PRO A 13 3.88 0.81 5.95
CA PRO A 13 4.20 -0.62 5.93
C PRO A 13 3.46 -1.43 7.00
N THR A 14 3.36 -0.92 8.24
CA THR A 14 2.62 -1.58 9.32
C THR A 14 1.12 -1.69 9.00
N GLN A 15 0.54 -0.67 8.37
CA GLN A 15 -0.86 -0.72 7.95
C GLN A 15 -1.06 -1.72 6.82
N THR A 16 -0.14 -1.77 5.84
CA THR A 16 -0.13 -2.77 4.78
C THR A 16 -0.05 -4.18 5.37
N MET A 17 0.84 -4.42 6.33
CA MET A 17 0.96 -5.70 7.02
C MET A 17 -0.37 -6.09 7.67
N ASN A 18 -1.00 -5.18 8.42
CA ASN A 18 -2.28 -5.45 9.06
C ASN A 18 -3.40 -5.77 8.05
N ILE A 19 -3.44 -5.07 6.92
CA ILE A 19 -4.41 -5.33 5.84
C ILE A 19 -4.17 -6.73 5.25
N LEU A 20 -2.93 -7.04 4.88
CA LEU A 20 -2.57 -8.32 4.27
C LEU A 20 -2.84 -9.49 5.23
N ASN A 21 -2.42 -9.37 6.49
CA ASN A 21 -2.65 -10.38 7.51
C ASN A 21 -4.15 -10.59 7.77
N SER A 22 -4.94 -9.50 7.80
CA SER A 22 -6.40 -9.61 7.95
C SER A 22 -7.09 -10.32 6.77
N GLY A 23 -6.47 -10.29 5.59
CA GLY A 23 -6.90 -11.02 4.40
C GLY A 23 -6.31 -12.44 4.28
N GLY A 24 -5.61 -12.93 5.30
CA GLY A 24 -4.99 -14.26 5.32
C GLY A 24 -3.59 -14.34 4.70
N ILE A 25 -3.03 -13.22 4.22
CA ILE A 25 -1.68 -13.14 3.69
C ILE A 25 -0.73 -12.73 4.82
N HIS A 26 -0.20 -13.73 5.53
CA HIS A 26 0.68 -13.51 6.69
C HIS A 26 2.07 -13.04 6.24
N VAL A 27 2.40 -11.80 6.54
CA VAL A 27 3.67 -11.16 6.18
C VAL A 27 4.26 -10.38 7.35
N THR A 28 5.57 -10.18 7.29
CA THR A 28 6.33 -9.27 8.15
C THR A 28 6.16 -7.81 7.69
N VAL A 29 6.62 -6.85 8.51
CA VAL A 29 6.58 -5.42 8.15
C VAL A 29 7.47 -5.13 6.94
N GLU A 30 8.61 -5.82 6.84
CA GLU A 30 9.59 -5.71 5.77
C GLU A 30 9.01 -6.20 4.43
N GLU A 31 8.33 -7.35 4.44
CA GLU A 31 7.62 -7.88 3.28
C GLU A 31 6.45 -6.98 2.88
N ALA A 32 5.68 -6.50 3.86
CA ALA A 32 4.60 -5.54 3.61
C ALA A 32 5.12 -4.22 3.02
N LYS A 33 6.33 -3.77 3.41
CA LYS A 33 7.01 -2.61 2.80
C LYS A 33 7.31 -2.87 1.33
N ALA A 34 7.90 -4.02 1.01
CA ALA A 34 8.22 -4.39 -0.37
C ALA A 34 6.97 -4.44 -1.26
N ILE A 35 5.88 -5.04 -0.76
CA ILE A 35 4.58 -5.10 -1.45
C ILE A 35 4.02 -3.69 -1.66
N LEU A 36 4.04 -2.84 -0.61
CA LEU A 36 3.56 -1.47 -0.70
C LEU A 36 4.34 -0.64 -1.74
N GLU A 37 5.66 -0.79 -1.80
CA GLU A 37 6.51 -0.12 -2.77
C GLU A 37 6.21 -0.59 -4.20
N PHE A 38 6.02 -1.89 -4.40
CA PHE A 38 5.60 -2.44 -5.69
C PHE A 38 4.25 -1.88 -6.14
N MET A 39 3.24 -1.91 -5.26
CA MET A 39 1.90 -1.39 -5.57
C MET A 39 1.91 0.10 -5.92
N LYS A 40 2.76 0.91 -5.26
CA LYS A 40 2.93 2.32 -5.61
C LYS A 40 3.50 2.52 -7.01
N LYS A 41 4.43 1.67 -7.44
CA LYS A 41 4.97 1.72 -8.82
C LYS A 41 3.86 1.44 -9.84
N ILE A 42 3.06 0.40 -9.62
CA ILE A 42 1.94 0.05 -10.49
C ILE A 42 0.91 1.18 -10.54
N ALA A 43 0.52 1.73 -9.39
CA ALA A 43 -0.42 2.84 -9.31
C ALA A 43 0.10 4.08 -10.06
N ASN A 44 1.39 4.42 -9.90
CA ASN A 44 1.99 5.54 -10.61
C ASN A 44 1.94 5.33 -12.14
N ILE A 45 2.32 4.14 -12.61
CA ILE A 45 2.25 3.79 -14.04
C ILE A 45 0.82 3.93 -14.57
N ALA A 46 -0.17 3.38 -13.85
CA ALA A 46 -1.57 3.43 -14.25
C ALA A 46 -2.09 4.87 -14.33
N VAL A 47 -1.80 5.71 -13.32
CA VAL A 47 -2.20 7.13 -13.30
C VAL A 47 -1.48 7.92 -14.38
N SER A 48 -0.16 7.74 -14.55
CA SER A 48 0.59 8.42 -15.62
C SER A 48 0.05 8.07 -16.99
N LYS A 49 -0.28 6.80 -17.25
CA LYS A 49 -0.87 6.37 -18.52
C LYS A 49 -2.25 7.00 -18.74
N TYR A 50 -3.09 7.04 -17.70
CA TYR A 50 -4.40 7.68 -17.78
C TYR A 50 -4.30 9.17 -18.12
N LEU A 51 -3.36 9.90 -17.50
CA LEU A 51 -3.17 11.34 -17.71
C LEU A 51 -2.47 11.71 -19.03
N GLN A 52 -1.80 10.76 -19.68
CA GLN A 52 -1.19 10.95 -21.00
C GLN A 52 -2.18 10.76 -22.16
N THR A 53 -3.44 10.42 -21.84
CA THR A 53 -4.54 10.27 -22.80
C THR A 53 -5.37 11.54 -22.83
#